data_AF-A0A945S2T3-F1
#
_entry.id   AF-A0A945S2T3-F1
#
_cell.length_a   1.000
_cell.length_b   1.000
_cell.length_c   1.000
_cell.angle_alpha   90.00
_cell.angle_beta   90.00
_cell.angle_gamma   90.00
#
_symmetry.space_group_name_H-M   'P 1'
#
loop_
_entity.id
_entity.type
_entity.pdbx_description
1 polymer ?
#
loop_
_entity_poly.entity_id
_entity_poly.type
_entity_poly.pdbx_seq_one_letter_code
_entity_poly.pdbx_strand_id
1 'polypeptide(L)'
;MNQLSSSDITLIRGQLRSKLDKLHIGSWPAPKFEANFSIDVSVLEKVLDDEIGYYNKNAKEFDARSIEYIYRFRHGRLPLRLEDALAVMVTTNGDLAKVAFEHGRQHESSQEVSPVITGYALANIAWLKEPMGAPDLPAREVMSVCFAAMEPSGEMWHSYLNEIDRLQRNGTITPDEHRVLRDSVKARDELMNLTMGAEAALTEETVPQVLERVKQDLTAEKDAEIRGEHDAHQRTEEERAEAVSRHRKQQEKIFWRTKSVAQVFSWALFFILAALLVAGGILASPIASDITFGSRILSACAMILLGLAISWGLLNWVFGISLRELRKAFQKWGHRILLKWFSTEDGSRNE
;
A
#
# COMPACT_ATOMS: atom_id res chain seq x y z
N MET A 1 -0.63 -3.33 -9.63
CA MET A 1 -1.32 -4.59 -10.00
C MET A 1 -1.18 -5.56 -8.83
N ASN A 2 -2.29 -6.07 -8.28
CA ASN A 2 -2.22 -7.10 -7.24
C ASN A 2 -1.53 -8.34 -7.81
N GLN A 3 -0.44 -8.78 -7.18
CA GLN A 3 0.24 -10.02 -7.54
C GLN A 3 -0.69 -11.19 -7.20
N LEU A 4 -1.12 -11.94 -8.22
CA LEU A 4 -1.90 -13.17 -8.04
C LEU A 4 -1.07 -14.19 -7.24
N SER A 5 -1.63 -14.73 -6.16
CA SER A 5 -0.96 -15.76 -5.36
C SER A 5 -1.14 -17.16 -5.97
N SER A 6 -0.29 -18.12 -5.58
CA SER A 6 -0.44 -19.53 -5.98
C SER A 6 -1.80 -20.13 -5.58
N SER A 7 -2.38 -19.66 -4.48
CA SER A 7 -3.71 -20.06 -4.02
C SER A 7 -4.79 -19.56 -4.96
N ASP A 8 -4.66 -18.33 -5.47
CA ASP A 8 -5.60 -17.74 -6.43
C ASP A 8 -5.61 -18.51 -7.75
N ILE A 9 -4.43 -18.90 -8.26
CA ILE A 9 -4.30 -19.70 -9.48
C ILE A 9 -4.98 -21.07 -9.30
N THR A 10 -4.81 -21.70 -8.13
CA THR A 10 -5.42 -23.01 -7.83
C THR A 10 -6.94 -22.92 -7.81
N LEU A 11 -7.48 -21.86 -7.19
CA LEU A 11 -8.92 -21.59 -7.17
C LEU A 11 -9.46 -21.32 -8.57
N ILE A 12 -8.77 -20.50 -9.36
CA ILE A 12 -9.14 -20.21 -10.76
C ILE A 12 -9.15 -21.50 -11.58
N ARG A 13 -8.13 -22.36 -11.44
CA ARG A 13 -8.07 -23.64 -12.16
C ARG A 13 -9.24 -24.56 -11.81
N GLY A 14 -9.61 -24.64 -10.52
CA GLY A 14 -10.76 -25.43 -10.07
C GLY A 14 -12.10 -24.91 -10.62
N GLN A 15 -12.19 -23.61 -10.91
CA GLN A 15 -13.40 -22.96 -11.44
C GLN A 15 -13.36 -22.73 -12.96
N LEU A 16 -12.25 -23.04 -13.63
CA LEU A 16 -12.00 -22.65 -15.01
C LEU A 16 -13.12 -23.12 -15.95
N ARG A 17 -13.50 -24.41 -15.84
CA ARG A 17 -14.53 -24.97 -16.72
C ARG A 17 -15.87 -24.27 -16.56
N SER A 18 -16.31 -24.07 -15.31
CA SER A 18 -17.55 -23.35 -15.02
C SER A 18 -17.52 -21.91 -15.53
N LYS A 19 -16.39 -21.23 -15.44
CA LYS A 19 -16.24 -19.86 -15.97
C LYS A 19 -16.31 -19.82 -17.50
N LEU A 20 -15.67 -20.76 -18.18
CA LEU A 20 -15.72 -20.86 -19.65
C LEU A 20 -17.12 -21.22 -20.14
N ASP A 21 -17.80 -22.17 -19.48
CA ASP A 21 -19.16 -22.58 -19.85
C ASP A 21 -20.16 -21.41 -19.72
N LYS A 22 -20.02 -20.54 -18.70
CA LYS A 22 -20.82 -19.31 -18.55
C LYS A 22 -20.63 -18.30 -19.68
N LEU A 23 -19.47 -18.34 -20.33
CA LEU A 23 -19.14 -17.50 -21.49
C LEU A 23 -19.43 -18.20 -22.82
N HIS A 24 -20.05 -19.39 -22.78
CA HIS A 24 -20.26 -20.25 -23.95
C HIS A 24 -18.98 -20.64 -24.69
N ILE A 25 -17.85 -20.67 -23.99
CA ILE A 25 -16.55 -21.10 -24.53
C ILE A 25 -16.38 -22.59 -24.27
N GLY A 26 -16.24 -23.37 -25.35
CA GLY A 26 -16.13 -24.82 -25.31
C GLY A 26 -15.02 -25.37 -26.20
N SER A 27 -14.69 -26.64 -25.97
CA SER A 27 -13.80 -27.41 -26.86
C SER A 27 -14.64 -28.25 -27.80
N TRP A 28 -14.31 -28.23 -29.08
CA TRP A 28 -14.96 -29.04 -30.12
C TRP A 28 -13.97 -30.05 -30.69
N PRO A 29 -14.41 -31.29 -30.99
CA PRO A 29 -13.55 -32.25 -31.68
C PRO A 29 -13.23 -31.76 -33.09
N ALA A 30 -12.06 -32.16 -33.61
CA ALA A 30 -11.70 -31.88 -34.99
C ALA A 30 -12.74 -32.47 -35.97
N PRO A 31 -13.12 -31.74 -37.03
CA PRO A 31 -14.08 -32.23 -38.00
C PRO A 31 -13.50 -33.43 -38.76
N LYS A 32 -14.35 -34.42 -39.04
CA LYS A 32 -13.97 -35.59 -39.83
C LYS A 32 -13.54 -35.15 -41.23
N PHE A 33 -12.63 -35.89 -41.84
CA PHE A 33 -12.19 -35.64 -43.21
C PHE A 33 -13.35 -35.89 -44.18
N GLU A 34 -13.68 -34.88 -44.98
CA GLU A 34 -14.68 -34.94 -46.05
C GLU A 34 -14.07 -34.31 -47.31
N ALA A 35 -13.83 -35.12 -48.34
CA ALA A 35 -13.10 -34.69 -49.54
C ALA A 35 -13.77 -33.51 -50.27
N ASN A 36 -15.11 -33.41 -50.21
CA ASN A 36 -15.88 -32.39 -50.90
C ASN A 36 -15.82 -31.00 -50.23
N PHE A 37 -15.33 -30.92 -48.98
CA PHE A 37 -15.30 -29.69 -48.19
C PHE A 37 -13.91 -29.39 -47.61
N SER A 38 -12.88 -30.08 -48.11
CA SER A 38 -11.49 -29.88 -47.71
C SER A 38 -10.77 -29.12 -48.81
N ILE A 39 -9.92 -28.17 -48.41
CA ILE A 39 -9.04 -27.42 -49.32
C ILE A 39 -7.73 -28.18 -49.52
N ASP A 40 -6.98 -27.84 -50.57
CA ASP A 40 -5.62 -28.34 -50.73
C ASP A 40 -4.67 -27.65 -49.75
N VAL A 41 -4.49 -28.28 -48.59
CA VAL A 41 -3.60 -27.81 -47.53
C VAL A 41 -2.17 -27.63 -48.02
N SER A 42 -1.71 -28.43 -48.99
CA SER A 42 -0.33 -28.34 -49.51
C SER A 42 -0.11 -27.02 -50.24
N VAL A 43 -1.12 -26.53 -50.96
CA VAL A 43 -1.08 -25.23 -51.63
C VAL A 43 -1.07 -24.10 -50.60
N LEU A 44 -1.93 -24.19 -49.57
CA LEU A 44 -1.97 -23.20 -48.50
C LEU A 44 -0.66 -23.14 -47.72
N GLU A 45 -0.07 -24.27 -47.35
CA GLU A 45 1.21 -24.34 -46.64
C GLU A 45 2.35 -23.69 -47.41
N LYS A 46 2.34 -23.81 -48.74
CA LYS A 46 3.35 -23.16 -49.59
C LYS A 46 3.20 -21.63 -49.58
N VAL A 47 1.97 -21.13 -49.70
CA VAL A 47 1.72 -19.68 -49.61
C VAL A 47 2.06 -19.15 -48.22
N LEU A 48 1.79 -19.92 -47.17
CA LEU A 48 2.16 -19.59 -45.80
C LEU A 48 3.68 -19.52 -45.61
N ASP A 49 4.46 -20.41 -46.22
CA ASP A 49 5.93 -20.36 -46.18
C ASP A 49 6.50 -19.13 -46.90
N ASP A 50 5.87 -18.70 -48.01
CA ASP A 50 6.33 -17.57 -48.81
C ASP A 50 6.01 -16.21 -48.14
N GLU A 51 4.86 -16.10 -47.45
CA GLU A 51 4.37 -14.84 -46.87
C GLU A 51 4.64 -14.70 -45.36
N ILE A 52 4.78 -15.80 -44.61
CA ILE A 52 4.92 -15.77 -43.15
C ILE A 52 6.21 -16.47 -42.72
N GLY A 53 7.08 -15.73 -42.04
CA GLY A 53 8.34 -16.23 -41.47
C GLY A 53 8.17 -17.13 -40.24
N TYR A 54 7.61 -18.33 -40.42
CA TYR A 54 7.42 -19.28 -39.32
C TYR A 54 8.76 -19.80 -38.78
N TYR A 55 9.10 -19.45 -37.54
CA TYR A 55 10.25 -20.03 -36.82
C TYR A 55 10.01 -21.48 -36.38
N ASN A 56 8.74 -21.85 -36.14
CA ASN A 56 8.34 -23.18 -35.67
C ASN A 56 7.50 -23.89 -36.73
N LYS A 57 7.99 -25.01 -37.25
CA LYS A 57 7.29 -25.81 -38.27
C LYS A 57 5.93 -26.32 -37.82
N ASN A 58 5.76 -26.65 -36.54
CA ASN A 58 4.48 -27.13 -36.02
C ASN A 58 3.42 -26.01 -35.99
N ALA A 59 3.84 -24.75 -35.81
CA ALA A 59 2.91 -23.62 -35.81
C ALA A 59 2.25 -23.44 -37.18
N LYS A 60 3.03 -23.61 -38.26
CA LYS A 60 2.51 -23.60 -39.62
C LYS A 60 1.46 -24.70 -39.85
N GLU A 61 1.81 -25.94 -39.50
CA GLU A 61 0.88 -27.06 -39.68
C GLU A 61 -0.43 -26.83 -38.90
N PHE A 62 -0.34 -26.30 -37.67
CA PHE A 62 -1.52 -25.97 -36.89
C PHE A 62 -2.37 -24.86 -37.51
N ASP A 63 -1.77 -23.78 -37.99
CA ASP A 63 -2.50 -22.70 -38.67
C ASP A 63 -3.19 -23.21 -39.94
N ALA A 64 -2.48 -23.95 -40.79
CA ALA A 64 -3.02 -24.51 -42.02
C ALA A 64 -4.19 -25.47 -41.75
N ARG A 65 -4.05 -26.35 -40.76
CA ARG A 65 -5.12 -27.29 -40.35
C ARG A 65 -6.30 -26.57 -39.70
N SER A 66 -6.06 -25.53 -38.90
CA SER A 66 -7.14 -24.72 -38.32
C SER A 66 -7.96 -24.04 -39.41
N ILE A 67 -7.32 -23.51 -40.45
CA ILE A 67 -8.01 -22.94 -41.62
C ILE A 67 -8.84 -24.03 -42.32
N GLU A 68 -8.23 -25.18 -42.61
CA GLU A 68 -8.91 -26.32 -43.24
C GLU A 68 -10.17 -26.73 -42.46
N TYR A 69 -10.10 -26.76 -41.12
CA TYR A 69 -11.25 -27.09 -40.29
C TYR A 69 -12.39 -26.09 -40.43
N ILE A 70 -12.11 -24.80 -40.63
CA ILE A 70 -13.17 -23.81 -40.90
C ILE A 70 -13.89 -24.12 -42.21
N TYR A 71 -13.17 -24.46 -43.27
CA TYR A 71 -13.80 -24.88 -44.53
C TYR A 71 -14.71 -26.09 -44.36
N ARG A 72 -14.25 -27.09 -43.60
CA ARG A 72 -15.06 -28.27 -43.27
C ARG A 72 -16.28 -27.93 -42.43
N PHE A 73 -16.12 -27.12 -41.38
CA PHE A 73 -17.24 -26.68 -40.55
C PHE A 73 -18.24 -25.84 -41.33
N ARG A 74 -17.83 -25.15 -42.39
CA ARG A 74 -18.74 -24.42 -43.29
C ARG A 74 -19.52 -25.33 -44.24
N HIS A 75 -19.14 -26.60 -44.41
CA HIS A 75 -19.80 -27.56 -45.31
C HIS A 75 -20.05 -27.00 -46.72
N GLY A 76 -19.04 -26.35 -47.30
CA GLY A 76 -19.12 -25.75 -48.64
C GLY A 76 -19.99 -24.49 -48.75
N ARG A 77 -20.49 -23.94 -47.63
CA ARG A 77 -21.21 -22.66 -47.64
C ARG A 77 -20.25 -21.51 -47.92
N LEU A 78 -20.69 -20.59 -48.77
CA LEU A 78 -20.01 -19.35 -49.13
C LEU A 78 -20.79 -18.17 -48.53
N PRO A 79 -20.56 -17.83 -47.25
CA PRO A 79 -21.31 -16.78 -46.57
C PRO A 79 -21.03 -15.40 -47.17
N LEU A 80 -22.10 -14.63 -47.38
CA LEU A 80 -22.02 -13.21 -47.79
C LEU A 80 -21.96 -12.27 -46.58
N ARG A 81 -22.43 -12.74 -45.42
CA ARG A 81 -22.41 -12.00 -44.15
C ARG A 81 -21.75 -12.85 -43.09
N LEU A 82 -21.08 -12.20 -42.14
CA LEU A 82 -20.37 -12.89 -41.07
C LEU A 82 -21.33 -13.74 -40.21
N GLU A 83 -22.57 -13.29 -40.04
CA GLU A 83 -23.60 -14.00 -39.28
C GLU A 83 -24.11 -15.26 -39.97
N ASP A 84 -23.93 -15.36 -41.29
CA ASP A 84 -24.28 -16.54 -42.07
C ASP A 84 -23.14 -17.57 -42.08
N ALA A 85 -21.95 -17.18 -41.60
CA ALA A 85 -20.80 -18.06 -41.51
C ALA A 85 -20.98 -19.04 -40.34
N LEU A 86 -21.02 -20.33 -40.64
CA LEU A 86 -21.16 -21.38 -39.62
C LEU A 86 -19.91 -21.48 -38.71
N ALA A 87 -18.75 -21.12 -39.24
CA ALA A 87 -17.50 -21.06 -38.49
C ALA A 87 -16.56 -20.01 -39.07
N VAL A 88 -15.74 -19.40 -38.21
CA VAL A 88 -14.68 -18.46 -38.58
C VAL A 88 -13.53 -18.68 -37.59
N MET A 89 -12.29 -18.67 -38.08
CA MET A 89 -11.11 -18.65 -37.23
C MET A 89 -10.78 -17.21 -36.86
N VAL A 90 -10.60 -16.94 -35.56
CA VAL A 90 -10.20 -15.63 -35.06
C VAL A 90 -8.72 -15.67 -34.70
N THR A 91 -7.96 -14.71 -35.21
CA THR A 91 -6.51 -14.61 -34.98
C THR A 91 -6.07 -13.18 -34.64
N THR A 92 -4.93 -13.04 -33.98
CA THR A 92 -4.22 -11.75 -33.86
C THR A 92 -3.20 -11.55 -34.98
N ASN A 93 -2.88 -12.59 -35.75
CA ASN A 93 -1.95 -12.53 -36.87
C ASN A 93 -2.66 -11.98 -38.12
N GLY A 94 -2.37 -10.72 -38.47
CA GLY A 94 -2.94 -10.05 -39.65
C GLY A 94 -2.51 -10.68 -40.97
N ASP A 95 -1.26 -11.13 -41.07
CA ASP A 95 -0.72 -11.75 -42.28
C ASP A 95 -1.40 -13.09 -42.55
N LEU A 96 -1.65 -13.89 -41.51
CA LEU A 96 -2.42 -15.13 -41.63
C LEU A 96 -3.84 -14.88 -42.15
N ALA A 97 -4.52 -13.86 -41.62
CA ALA A 97 -5.87 -13.51 -42.09
C ALA A 97 -5.87 -13.04 -43.55
N LYS A 98 -4.84 -12.29 -43.96
CA LYS A 98 -4.64 -11.84 -45.34
C LYS A 98 -4.38 -13.01 -46.28
N VAL A 99 -3.43 -13.88 -45.95
CA VAL A 99 -3.10 -15.07 -46.75
C VAL A 99 -4.31 -15.97 -46.92
N ALA A 100 -5.06 -16.23 -45.85
CA ALA A 100 -6.26 -17.05 -45.92
C ALA A 100 -7.35 -16.44 -46.83
N PHE A 101 -7.51 -15.11 -46.79
CA PHE A 101 -8.44 -14.39 -47.67
C PHE A 101 -8.02 -14.46 -49.14
N GLU A 102 -6.74 -14.23 -49.44
CA GLU A 102 -6.20 -14.29 -50.80
C GLU A 102 -6.26 -15.71 -51.37
N HIS A 103 -5.93 -16.72 -50.56
CA HIS A 103 -6.06 -18.12 -50.93
C HIS A 103 -7.51 -18.46 -51.30
N GLY A 104 -8.47 -18.08 -50.45
CA GLY A 104 -9.90 -18.31 -50.71
C GLY A 104 -10.38 -17.63 -51.99
N ARG A 105 -9.93 -16.40 -52.29
CA ARG A 105 -10.27 -15.69 -53.53
C ARG A 105 -9.72 -16.35 -54.78
N GLN A 106 -8.51 -16.91 -54.73
CA GLN A 106 -7.82 -17.47 -55.90
C GLN A 106 -8.23 -18.92 -56.19
N HIS A 107 -8.51 -19.72 -55.15
CA HIS A 107 -8.67 -21.16 -55.29
C HIS A 107 -10.10 -21.68 -55.01
N GLU A 108 -10.94 -20.94 -54.26
CA GLU A 108 -12.17 -21.51 -53.65
C GLU A 108 -13.48 -20.73 -53.94
N SER A 109 -13.58 -20.08 -55.10
CA SER A 109 -14.63 -19.10 -55.47
C SER A 109 -14.65 -17.88 -54.54
N SER A 110 -14.97 -16.69 -55.07
CA SER A 110 -14.87 -15.42 -54.32
C SER A 110 -15.72 -15.42 -53.04
N GLN A 111 -15.10 -15.75 -51.90
CA GLN A 111 -15.73 -15.67 -50.59
C GLN A 111 -15.74 -14.20 -50.14
N GLU A 112 -16.93 -13.63 -49.99
CA GLU A 112 -17.09 -12.29 -49.41
C GLU A 112 -16.70 -12.27 -47.92
N VAL A 113 -16.88 -13.39 -47.22
CA VAL A 113 -16.45 -13.57 -45.82
C VAL A 113 -15.34 -14.60 -45.72
N SER A 114 -14.14 -14.13 -45.41
CA SER A 114 -12.94 -14.94 -45.19
C SER A 114 -13.16 -16.07 -44.16
N PRO A 115 -12.52 -17.25 -44.31
CA PRO A 115 -12.45 -18.28 -43.27
C PRO A 115 -11.71 -17.79 -42.00
N VAL A 116 -10.83 -16.81 -42.14
CA VAL A 116 -10.02 -16.25 -41.05
C VAL A 116 -10.30 -14.76 -40.93
N ILE A 117 -10.57 -14.30 -39.71
CA ILE A 117 -10.76 -12.89 -39.39
C ILE A 117 -9.82 -12.49 -38.25
N THR A 118 -9.33 -11.25 -38.28
CA THR A 118 -8.61 -10.72 -37.12
C THR A 118 -9.57 -10.43 -35.98
N GLY A 119 -9.13 -10.61 -34.73
CA GLY A 119 -9.92 -10.21 -33.56
C GLY A 119 -10.31 -8.73 -33.61
N TYR A 120 -9.43 -7.90 -34.18
CA TYR A 120 -9.66 -6.50 -34.49
C TYR A 120 -10.86 -6.29 -35.43
N ALA A 121 -10.85 -6.92 -36.61
CA ALA A 121 -11.93 -6.77 -37.58
C ALA A 121 -13.27 -7.31 -37.04
N LEU A 122 -13.23 -8.43 -36.30
CA LEU A 122 -14.42 -8.98 -35.66
C LEU A 122 -15.02 -8.01 -34.62
N ALA A 123 -14.17 -7.43 -33.76
CA ALA A 123 -14.59 -6.46 -32.75
C ALA A 123 -15.20 -5.21 -33.40
N ASN A 124 -14.59 -4.71 -34.48
CA ASN A 124 -15.09 -3.54 -35.21
C ASN A 124 -16.44 -3.82 -35.87
N ILE A 125 -16.62 -4.99 -36.50
CA ILE A 125 -17.91 -5.39 -37.07
C ILE A 125 -18.98 -5.49 -35.98
N ALA A 126 -18.66 -6.11 -34.83
CA ALA A 126 -19.58 -6.23 -33.71
C ALA A 126 -19.97 -4.84 -33.16
N TRP A 127 -18.99 -3.95 -32.98
CA TRP A 127 -19.21 -2.60 -32.50
C TRP A 127 -20.02 -1.74 -33.47
N LEU A 128 -19.76 -1.83 -34.78
CA LEU A 128 -20.54 -1.09 -35.78
C LEU A 128 -22.01 -1.53 -35.83
N LYS A 129 -22.31 -2.77 -35.45
CA LYS A 129 -23.70 -3.28 -35.33
C LYS A 129 -24.37 -2.82 -34.03
N GLU A 130 -23.63 -2.69 -32.94
CA GLU A 130 -24.15 -2.29 -31.63
C GLU A 130 -23.17 -1.36 -30.89
N PRO A 131 -23.05 -0.08 -31.30
CA PRO A 131 -22.05 0.82 -30.73
C PRO A 131 -22.32 1.14 -29.26
N MET A 132 -23.59 1.05 -28.84
CA MET A 132 -24.00 1.24 -27.44
C MET A 132 -23.64 0.06 -26.53
N GLY A 133 -23.31 -1.11 -27.08
CA GLY A 133 -22.86 -2.27 -26.30
C GLY A 133 -21.44 -2.08 -25.75
N ALA A 134 -20.62 -1.25 -26.39
CA ALA A 134 -19.29 -0.90 -25.94
C ALA A 134 -18.90 0.53 -26.41
N PRO A 135 -19.50 1.59 -25.84
CA PRO A 135 -19.33 2.96 -26.34
C PRO A 135 -17.88 3.46 -26.24
N ASP A 136 -17.11 2.95 -25.27
CA ASP A 136 -15.71 3.35 -25.04
C ASP A 136 -14.70 2.57 -25.90
N LEU A 137 -15.14 1.60 -26.71
CA LEU A 137 -14.23 0.74 -27.48
C LEU A 137 -13.29 1.53 -28.41
N PRO A 138 -13.76 2.50 -29.21
CA PRO A 138 -12.87 3.27 -30.08
C PRO A 138 -11.84 4.08 -29.29
N ALA A 139 -12.23 4.65 -28.15
CA ALA A 139 -11.30 5.39 -27.29
C ALA A 139 -10.21 4.46 -26.72
N ARG A 140 -10.59 3.26 -26.28
CA ARG A 140 -9.62 2.25 -25.80
C ARG A 140 -8.70 1.74 -26.89
N GLU A 141 -9.21 1.60 -28.11
CA GLU A 141 -8.42 1.21 -29.27
C GLU A 141 -7.38 2.27 -29.62
N VAL A 142 -7.78 3.55 -29.71
CA VAL A 142 -6.84 4.67 -29.93
C VAL A 142 -5.78 4.70 -28.84
N MET A 143 -6.18 4.57 -27.56
CA MET A 143 -5.22 4.49 -26.46
C MET A 143 -4.26 3.31 -26.59
N SER A 144 -4.73 2.13 -27.02
CA SER A 144 -3.87 0.96 -27.23
C SER A 144 -2.86 1.16 -28.36
N VAL A 145 -3.26 1.82 -29.45
CA VAL A 145 -2.38 2.14 -30.58
C VAL A 145 -1.35 3.17 -30.16
N CYS A 146 -1.76 4.22 -29.43
CA CYS A 146 -0.85 5.20 -28.86
C CYS A 146 0.15 4.55 -27.90
N PHE A 147 -0.31 3.63 -27.04
CA PHE A 147 0.56 2.90 -26.13
C PHE A 147 1.57 2.03 -26.89
N ALA A 148 1.14 1.28 -27.90
CA ALA A 148 2.04 0.49 -28.73
C ALA A 148 3.06 1.35 -29.50
N ALA A 149 2.68 2.56 -29.92
CA ALA A 149 3.58 3.49 -30.61
C ALA A 149 4.62 4.13 -29.66
N MET A 150 4.36 4.15 -28.36
CA MET A 150 5.32 4.61 -27.34
C MET A 150 6.30 3.51 -26.92
N GLU A 151 6.09 2.27 -27.35
CA GLU A 151 7.00 1.14 -27.09
C GLU A 151 8.02 0.98 -28.23
N PRO A 152 9.24 0.49 -27.96
CA PRO A 152 10.22 0.22 -29.01
C PRO A 152 9.75 -0.92 -29.90
N SER A 153 10.05 -0.81 -31.21
CA SER A 153 9.82 -1.91 -32.14
C SER A 153 10.65 -3.14 -31.76
N GLY A 154 10.26 -4.32 -32.23
CA GLY A 154 11.00 -5.56 -31.96
C GLY A 154 12.45 -5.48 -32.43
N GLU A 155 12.70 -4.87 -33.59
CA GLU A 155 14.03 -4.63 -34.14
C GLU A 155 14.84 -3.68 -33.25
N MET A 156 14.27 -2.53 -32.90
CA MET A 156 14.92 -1.55 -32.03
C MET A 156 15.24 -2.12 -30.65
N TRP A 157 14.32 -2.88 -30.07
CA TRP A 157 14.54 -3.55 -28.80
C TRP A 157 15.66 -4.58 -28.89
N HIS A 158 15.75 -5.31 -30.00
CA HIS A 158 16.84 -6.25 -30.24
C HIS A 158 18.19 -5.55 -30.37
N SER A 159 18.26 -4.44 -31.12
CA SER A 159 19.46 -3.61 -31.25
C SER A 159 19.90 -3.03 -29.90
N TYR A 160 18.97 -2.53 -29.09
CA TYR A 160 19.24 -2.08 -27.72
C TYR A 160 19.80 -3.20 -26.83
N LEU A 161 19.19 -4.39 -26.87
CA LEU A 161 19.66 -5.55 -26.10
C LEU A 161 21.08 -5.99 -26.51
N ASN A 162 21.38 -5.97 -27.81
CA ASN A 162 22.71 -6.27 -28.31
C ASN A 162 23.74 -5.23 -27.84
N GLU A 163 23.34 -3.95 -27.79
CA GLU A 163 24.22 -2.87 -27.36
C GLU A 163 24.53 -2.92 -25.86
N ILE A 164 23.53 -3.16 -24.99
CA ILE A 164 23.80 -3.34 -23.55
C ILE A 164 24.69 -4.57 -23.29
N ASP A 165 24.52 -5.65 -24.05
CA ASP A 165 25.36 -6.86 -23.94
C ASP A 165 26.80 -6.56 -24.36
N ARG A 166 27.00 -5.75 -25.41
CA ARG A 166 28.31 -5.30 -25.87
C ARG A 166 29.00 -4.44 -24.81
N LEU A 167 28.29 -3.47 -24.23
CA LEU A 167 28.83 -2.57 -23.20
C LEU A 167 29.22 -3.32 -21.92
N GLN A 168 28.46 -4.35 -21.53
CA GLN A 168 28.82 -5.22 -20.41
C GLN A 168 30.10 -6.01 -20.70
N ARG A 169 30.22 -6.61 -21.90
CA ARG A 169 31.43 -7.37 -22.29
C ARG A 169 32.69 -6.49 -22.31
N ASN A 170 32.53 -5.23 -22.71
CA ASN A 170 33.62 -4.25 -22.73
C ASN A 170 33.94 -3.65 -21.36
N GLY A 171 33.15 -3.97 -20.32
CA GLY A 171 33.35 -3.48 -18.96
C GLY A 171 32.88 -2.04 -18.72
N THR A 172 32.16 -1.44 -19.67
CA THR A 172 31.63 -0.07 -19.55
C THR A 172 30.48 0.01 -18.54
N ILE A 173 29.68 -1.06 -18.43
CA ILE A 173 28.61 -1.20 -17.44
C ILE A 173 28.82 -2.47 -16.62
N THR A 174 28.39 -2.43 -15.36
CA THR A 174 28.44 -3.55 -14.43
C THR A 174 27.33 -4.58 -14.69
N PRO A 175 27.46 -5.82 -14.19
CA PRO A 175 26.40 -6.84 -14.31
C PRO A 175 25.06 -6.43 -13.69
N ASP A 176 25.09 -5.63 -12.62
CA ASP A 176 23.86 -5.16 -11.96
C ASP A 176 23.18 -4.05 -12.79
N GLU A 177 23.95 -3.11 -13.35
CA GLU A 177 23.42 -2.09 -14.26
C GLU A 177 22.86 -2.71 -15.53
N HIS A 178 23.51 -3.75 -16.08
CA HIS A 178 23.00 -4.52 -17.20
C HIS A 178 21.65 -5.15 -16.91
N ARG A 179 21.48 -5.76 -15.72
CA ARG A 179 20.18 -6.31 -15.29
C ARG A 179 19.12 -5.22 -15.18
N VAL A 180 19.46 -4.07 -14.59
CA VAL A 180 18.54 -2.92 -14.49
C VAL A 180 18.09 -2.47 -15.87
N LEU A 181 19.01 -2.30 -16.82
CA LEU A 181 18.71 -1.87 -18.19
C LEU A 181 17.85 -2.85 -18.98
N ARG A 182 17.96 -4.15 -18.68
CA ARG A 182 17.22 -5.23 -19.36
C ARG A 182 15.80 -5.39 -18.80
N ASP A 183 15.64 -5.31 -17.49
CA ASP A 183 14.39 -5.68 -16.82
C ASP A 183 13.51 -4.46 -16.45
N SER A 184 14.08 -3.25 -16.46
CA SER A 184 13.35 -2.04 -16.07
C SER A 184 12.39 -1.56 -17.17
N VAL A 185 11.11 -1.41 -16.79
CA VAL A 185 10.11 -0.74 -17.63
C VAL A 185 10.55 0.71 -17.91
N LYS A 186 11.10 1.39 -16.91
CA LYS A 186 11.58 2.77 -17.05
C LYS A 186 12.72 2.88 -18.07
N ALA A 187 13.57 1.86 -18.20
CA ALA A 187 14.63 1.86 -19.21
C ALA A 187 14.06 1.85 -20.64
N ARG A 188 12.94 1.17 -20.86
CA ARG A 188 12.22 1.21 -22.15
C ARG A 188 11.64 2.59 -22.43
N ASP A 189 11.01 3.20 -21.43
CA ASP A 189 10.46 4.54 -21.56
C ASP A 189 11.56 5.56 -21.89
N GLU A 190 12.69 5.52 -21.19
CA GLU A 190 13.80 6.45 -21.43
C GLU A 190 14.50 6.20 -22.76
N LEU A 191 14.60 4.94 -23.21
CA LEU A 191 15.06 4.61 -24.55
C LEU A 191 14.19 5.32 -25.59
N MET A 192 12.87 5.20 -25.48
CA MET A 192 11.93 5.83 -26.40
C MET A 192 11.96 7.36 -26.30
N ASN A 193 12.09 7.93 -25.10
CA ASN A 193 12.21 9.38 -24.92
C ASN A 193 13.47 9.97 -25.57
N LEU A 194 14.59 9.23 -25.55
CA LEU A 194 15.85 9.68 -26.13
C LEU A 194 15.91 9.51 -27.65
N THR A 195 15.25 8.48 -28.17
CA THR A 195 15.37 8.08 -29.58
C THR A 195 14.15 8.42 -30.42
N MET A 196 13.00 8.71 -29.79
CA MET A 196 11.69 8.83 -30.44
C MET A 196 11.34 7.63 -31.33
N GLY A 197 11.85 6.44 -31.00
CA GLY A 197 11.66 5.22 -31.79
C GLY A 197 12.56 5.12 -33.03
N ALA A 198 13.48 6.06 -33.26
CA ALA A 198 14.40 6.01 -34.39
C ALA A 198 15.64 5.16 -34.05
N GLU A 199 15.83 4.04 -34.75
CA GLU A 199 16.98 3.17 -34.52
C GLU A 199 18.33 3.87 -34.77
N ALA A 200 18.38 4.79 -35.74
CA ALA A 200 19.58 5.60 -36.00
C ALA A 200 20.00 6.51 -34.82
N ALA A 201 19.08 6.77 -33.88
CA ALA A 201 19.37 7.52 -32.67
C ALA A 201 19.88 6.63 -31.51
N LEU A 202 19.86 5.30 -31.68
CA LEU A 202 20.50 4.37 -30.76
C LEU A 202 22.00 4.33 -31.05
N THR A 203 22.76 5.11 -30.28
CA THR A 203 24.21 5.21 -30.36
C THR A 203 24.86 4.63 -29.11
N GLU A 204 26.19 4.47 -29.12
CA GLU A 204 26.95 4.02 -27.94
C GLU A 204 26.75 4.95 -26.72
N GLU A 205 26.42 6.24 -26.94
CA GLU A 205 26.15 7.21 -25.87
C GLU A 205 24.72 7.14 -25.32
N THR A 206 23.79 6.60 -26.10
CA THR A 206 22.36 6.56 -25.74
C THR A 206 22.13 5.64 -24.53
N VAL A 207 22.78 4.48 -24.48
CA VAL A 207 22.61 3.51 -23.37
C VAL A 207 23.10 4.07 -22.02
N PRO A 208 24.31 4.66 -21.90
CA PRO A 208 24.72 5.35 -20.68
C PRO A 208 23.73 6.45 -20.24
N GLN A 209 23.15 7.21 -21.18
CA GLN A 209 22.15 8.22 -20.86
C GLN A 209 20.85 7.61 -20.32
N VAL A 210 20.38 6.51 -20.91
CA VAL A 210 19.24 5.73 -20.37
C VAL A 210 19.55 5.29 -18.94
N LEU A 211 20.72 4.70 -18.71
CA LEU A 211 21.12 4.22 -17.38
C LEU A 211 21.13 5.35 -16.35
N GLU A 212 21.70 6.49 -16.70
CA GLU A 212 21.77 7.65 -15.82
C GLU A 212 20.37 8.16 -15.45
N ARG A 213 19.46 8.28 -16.43
CA ARG A 213 18.07 8.71 -16.16
C ARG A 213 17.31 7.71 -15.29
N VAL A 214 17.49 6.41 -15.53
CA VAL A 214 16.89 5.36 -14.70
C VAL A 214 17.43 5.44 -13.27
N LYS A 215 18.74 5.65 -13.07
CA LYS A 215 19.32 5.84 -11.75
C LYS A 215 18.78 7.09 -11.06
N GLN A 216 18.71 8.22 -11.76
CA GLN A 216 18.20 9.48 -11.22
C GLN A 216 16.76 9.32 -10.73
N ASP A 217 15.90 8.66 -11.51
CA ASP A 217 14.50 8.38 -11.15
C ASP A 217 14.43 7.51 -9.88
N LEU A 218 15.18 6.40 -9.84
CA LEU A 218 15.25 5.53 -8.67
C LEU A 218 15.77 6.24 -7.42
N THR A 219 16.78 7.10 -7.56
CA THR A 219 17.30 7.90 -6.44
C THR A 219 16.30 8.98 -6.00
N ALA A 220 15.58 9.62 -6.93
CA ALA A 220 14.61 10.64 -6.61
C ALA A 220 13.42 10.07 -5.83
N GLU A 221 12.96 8.88 -6.20
CA GLU A 221 11.91 8.15 -5.48
C GLU A 221 12.37 7.80 -4.06
N LYS A 222 13.58 7.24 -3.92
CA LYS A 222 14.17 6.91 -2.62
C LYS A 222 14.39 8.13 -1.73
N ASP A 223 14.88 9.22 -2.30
CA ASP A 223 15.09 10.46 -1.58
C ASP A 223 13.75 11.08 -1.13
N ALA A 224 12.69 10.94 -1.93
CA ALA A 224 11.35 11.39 -1.54
C ALA A 224 10.79 10.56 -0.37
N GLU A 225 11.00 9.24 -0.41
CA GLU A 225 10.63 8.33 0.67
C GLU A 225 11.39 8.67 1.97
N ILE A 226 12.72 8.83 1.90
CA ILE A 226 13.56 9.20 3.03
C ILE A 226 13.17 10.58 3.60
N ARG A 227 12.90 11.57 2.73
CA ARG A 227 12.41 12.88 3.19
C ARG A 227 11.07 12.76 3.91
N GLY A 228 10.14 11.96 3.39
CA GLY A 228 8.86 11.70 4.03
C GLY A 228 9.01 11.05 5.41
N GLU A 229 9.93 10.09 5.54
CA GLU A 229 10.25 9.47 6.84
C GLU A 229 10.88 10.46 7.81
N HIS A 230 11.83 11.28 7.34
CA HIS A 230 12.48 12.30 8.17
C HIS A 230 11.48 13.35 8.67
N ASP A 231 10.58 13.83 7.81
CA ASP A 231 9.54 14.78 8.18
C ASP A 231 8.56 14.17 9.20
N ALA A 232 8.20 12.90 9.02
CA ALA A 232 7.36 12.18 9.98
C ALA A 232 8.07 11.98 11.33
N HIS A 233 9.36 11.65 11.31
CA HIS A 233 10.18 11.51 12.50
C HIS A 233 10.29 12.83 13.27
N GLN A 234 10.58 13.93 12.57
CA GLN A 234 10.70 15.25 13.17
C GLN A 234 9.38 15.69 13.82
N ARG A 235 8.22 15.49 13.16
CA ARG A 235 6.91 15.76 13.76
C ARG A 235 6.69 14.95 15.04
N THR A 236 7.09 13.67 15.02
CA THR A 236 6.98 12.80 16.19
C THR A 236 7.87 13.28 17.34
N GLU A 237 9.08 13.76 17.05
CA GLU A 237 9.97 14.34 18.06
C GLU A 237 9.43 15.65 18.63
N GLU A 238 8.87 16.53 17.79
CA GLU A 238 8.23 17.78 18.21
C GLU A 238 7.03 17.50 19.12
N GLU A 239 6.13 16.59 18.73
CA GLU A 239 4.99 16.17 19.55
C GLU A 239 5.42 15.57 20.90
N ARG A 240 6.50 14.77 20.90
CA ARG A 240 7.07 14.19 22.11
C ARG A 240 7.66 15.27 23.01
N ALA A 241 8.39 16.23 22.46
CA ALA A 241 8.97 17.35 23.20
C ALA A 241 7.86 18.21 23.83
N GLU A 242 6.79 18.48 23.09
CA GLU A 242 5.61 19.17 23.60
C GLU A 242 4.93 18.38 24.73
N ALA A 243 4.71 17.07 24.55
CA ALA A 243 4.13 16.21 25.58
C ALA A 243 4.97 16.19 26.86
N VAL A 244 6.30 16.09 26.75
CA VAL A 244 7.22 16.17 27.88
C VAL A 244 7.15 17.53 28.57
N SER A 245 7.09 18.62 27.79
CA SER A 245 6.96 19.97 28.34
C SER A 245 5.63 20.16 29.09
N ARG A 246 4.53 19.60 28.57
CA ARG A 246 3.20 19.60 29.20
C ARG A 246 3.24 18.84 30.52
N HIS A 247 3.81 17.62 30.52
CA HIS A 247 3.97 16.82 31.74
C HIS A 247 4.83 17.54 32.79
N ARG A 248 5.93 18.17 32.40
CA ARG A 248 6.78 18.93 33.33
C ARG A 248 6.03 20.11 33.96
N LYS A 249 5.30 20.89 33.15
CA LYS A 249 4.46 22.00 33.65
C LYS A 249 3.38 21.50 34.61
N GLN A 250 2.77 20.36 34.34
CA GLN A 250 1.79 19.73 35.24
C GLN A 250 2.45 19.31 36.57
N GLN A 251 3.62 18.66 36.52
CA GLN A 251 4.36 18.26 37.72
C GLN A 251 4.77 19.46 38.57
N GLU A 252 5.24 20.55 37.97
CA GLU A 252 5.60 21.79 38.67
C GLU A 252 4.37 22.41 39.37
N LYS A 253 3.22 22.47 38.68
CA LYS A 253 1.97 22.94 39.28
C LYS A 253 1.54 22.09 40.48
N ILE A 254 1.63 20.77 40.36
CA ILE A 254 1.30 19.84 41.46
C ILE A 254 2.25 20.07 42.63
N PHE A 255 3.56 20.16 42.39
CA PHE A 255 4.56 20.37 43.43
C PHE A 255 4.31 21.65 44.25
N TRP A 256 4.08 22.77 43.57
CA TRP A 256 3.81 24.05 44.25
C TRP A 256 2.49 24.02 45.04
N ARG A 257 1.42 23.42 44.48
CA ARG A 257 0.15 23.25 45.20
C ARG A 257 0.32 22.39 46.45
N THR A 258 1.02 21.26 46.36
CA THR A 258 1.28 20.41 47.53
C THR A 258 2.07 21.16 48.60
N LYS A 259 3.09 21.94 48.20
CA LYS A 259 3.92 22.72 49.14
C LYS A 259 3.10 23.78 49.88
N SER A 260 2.24 24.51 49.18
CA SER A 260 1.38 25.55 49.77
C SER A 260 0.35 24.96 50.73
N VAL A 261 -0.34 23.88 50.35
CA VAL A 261 -1.31 23.20 51.23
C VAL A 261 -0.62 22.65 52.48
N ALA A 262 0.54 22.01 52.34
CA ALA A 262 1.32 21.51 53.47
C ALA A 262 1.77 22.63 54.42
N GLN A 263 2.04 23.83 53.89
CA GLN A 263 2.42 24.99 54.71
C GLN A 263 1.22 25.54 55.48
N VAL A 264 0.06 25.71 54.86
CA VAL A 264 -1.16 26.17 55.54
C VAL A 264 -1.57 25.19 56.64
N PHE A 265 -1.55 23.89 56.34
CA PHE A 265 -1.85 22.85 57.33
C PHE A 265 -0.87 22.89 58.52
N SER A 266 0.43 23.05 58.26
CA SER A 266 1.44 23.16 59.31
C SER A 266 1.21 24.39 60.21
N TRP A 267 0.81 25.52 59.64
CA TRP A 267 0.49 26.73 60.41
C TRP A 267 -0.80 26.55 61.22
N ALA A 268 -1.84 25.94 60.64
CA ALA A 268 -3.07 25.62 61.35
C ALA A 268 -2.83 24.70 62.55
N LEU A 269 -2.06 23.62 62.35
CA LEU A 269 -1.70 22.70 63.43
C LEU A 269 -0.87 23.39 64.53
N PHE A 270 0.06 24.26 64.14
CA PHE A 270 0.84 25.05 65.10
C PHE A 270 -0.05 25.98 65.94
N PHE A 271 -0.98 26.71 65.32
CA PHE A 271 -1.90 27.58 66.05
C PHE A 271 -2.87 26.80 66.95
N ILE A 272 -3.35 25.64 66.51
CA ILE A 272 -4.20 24.77 67.35
C ILE A 272 -3.42 24.31 68.59
N LEU A 273 -2.19 23.83 68.42
CA LEU A 273 -1.33 23.41 69.53
C LEU A 273 -0.99 24.57 70.47
N ALA A 274 -0.70 25.75 69.93
CA ALA A 274 -0.44 26.96 70.71
C ALA A 274 -1.68 27.40 71.50
N ALA A 275 -2.87 27.37 70.88
CA ALA A 275 -4.13 27.70 71.54
C ALA A 275 -4.46 26.71 72.67
N LEU A 276 -4.22 25.40 72.46
CA LEU A 276 -4.38 24.37 73.49
C LEU A 276 -3.42 24.59 74.67
N LEU A 277 -2.17 24.97 74.39
CA LEU A 277 -1.18 25.31 75.43
C LEU A 277 -1.59 26.55 76.23
N VAL A 278 -2.03 27.62 75.54
CA VAL A 278 -2.50 28.85 76.20
C VAL A 278 -3.75 28.57 77.03
N ALA A 279 -4.73 27.84 76.49
CA ALA A 279 -5.93 27.44 77.20
C ALA A 279 -5.60 26.58 78.43
N GLY A 280 -4.69 25.61 78.29
CA GLY A 280 -4.18 24.81 79.40
C GLY A 280 -3.49 25.65 80.47
N GLY A 281 -2.66 26.61 80.07
CA GLY A 281 -1.97 27.53 80.98
C GLY A 281 -2.92 28.48 81.72
N ILE A 282 -3.95 28.99 81.04
CA ILE A 282 -4.99 29.83 81.66
C ILE A 282 -5.80 29.01 82.65
N LEU A 283 -6.21 27.78 82.30
CA LEU A 283 -6.97 26.90 83.18
C LEU A 283 -6.15 26.41 84.39
N ALA A 284 -4.83 26.29 84.26
CA ALA A 284 -3.90 25.92 85.33
C ALA A 284 -3.43 27.12 86.19
N SER A 285 -3.74 28.35 85.78
CA SER A 285 -3.35 29.56 86.51
C SER A 285 -4.10 29.67 87.85
N PRO A 286 -3.44 30.12 88.94
CA PRO A 286 -4.09 30.40 90.23
C PRO A 286 -5.20 31.45 90.18
N ILE A 287 -5.35 32.16 89.06
CA ILE A 287 -6.40 33.15 88.84
C ILE A 287 -7.70 32.48 88.36
N ALA A 288 -7.62 31.34 87.69
CA ALA A 288 -8.77 30.59 87.19
C ALA A 288 -9.29 29.54 88.21
N SER A 289 -8.58 29.37 89.34
CA SER A 289 -8.90 28.34 90.35
C SER A 289 -10.25 28.53 91.02
N ASP A 290 -10.79 29.75 91.07
CA ASP A 290 -12.13 30.01 91.63
C ASP A 290 -13.26 29.56 90.69
N ILE A 291 -13.00 29.45 89.39
CA ILE A 291 -14.00 29.06 88.37
C ILE A 291 -13.93 27.55 88.07
N THR A 292 -12.74 26.95 88.12
CA THR A 292 -12.52 25.54 87.72
C THR A 292 -12.82 24.52 88.82
N PHE A 293 -12.69 24.88 90.11
CA PHE A 293 -12.90 23.96 91.23
C PHE A 293 -14.37 23.54 91.46
N GLY A 294 -15.36 24.24 90.87
CA GLY A 294 -16.78 23.90 91.01
C GLY A 294 -17.25 22.73 90.14
N SER A 295 -16.54 22.39 89.06
CA SER A 295 -16.97 21.30 88.14
C SER A 295 -15.85 20.28 87.88
N ARG A 296 -16.12 19.02 88.23
CA ARG A 296 -15.17 17.90 88.02
C ARG A 296 -14.82 17.66 86.55
N ILE A 297 -15.68 18.09 85.64
CA ILE A 297 -15.50 17.93 84.20
C ILE A 297 -14.44 18.90 83.68
N LEU A 298 -14.47 20.17 84.13
CA LEU A 298 -13.54 21.19 83.64
C LEU A 298 -12.10 20.95 84.14
N SER A 299 -11.94 20.47 85.38
CA SER A 299 -10.64 20.08 85.92
C SER A 299 -10.08 18.81 85.27
N ALA A 300 -10.94 17.83 84.94
CA ALA A 300 -10.54 16.67 84.15
C ALA A 300 -10.08 17.07 82.74
N CYS A 301 -10.79 17.99 82.08
CA CYS A 301 -10.38 18.54 80.78
C CYS A 301 -9.03 19.26 80.86
N ALA A 302 -8.80 20.08 81.88
CA ALA A 302 -7.51 20.76 82.08
C ALA A 302 -6.35 19.78 82.29
N MET A 303 -6.55 18.72 83.08
CA MET A 303 -5.56 17.66 83.29
C MET A 303 -5.28 16.85 82.03
N ILE A 304 -6.31 16.57 81.22
CA ILE A 304 -6.14 15.89 79.93
C ILE A 304 -5.34 16.77 78.96
N LEU A 305 -5.62 18.07 78.92
CA LEU A 305 -4.88 19.02 78.08
C LEU A 305 -3.41 19.13 78.50
N LEU A 306 -3.14 19.19 79.80
CA LEU A 306 -1.78 19.20 80.35
C LEU A 306 -1.06 17.88 80.05
N GLY A 307 -1.74 16.74 80.21
CA GLY A 307 -1.21 15.42 79.87
C GLY A 307 -0.91 15.27 78.37
N LEU A 308 -1.75 15.84 77.51
CA LEU A 308 -1.51 15.89 76.06
C LEU A 308 -0.32 16.78 75.72
N ALA A 309 -0.15 17.92 76.39
CA ALA A 309 1.01 18.80 76.20
C ALA A 309 2.33 18.14 76.65
N ILE A 310 2.32 17.46 77.79
CA ILE A 310 3.50 16.74 78.32
C ILE A 310 3.84 15.55 77.44
N SER A 311 2.83 14.75 77.04
CA SER A 311 3.04 13.61 76.15
C SER A 311 3.53 14.04 74.77
N TRP A 312 3.07 15.18 74.25
CA TRP A 312 3.60 15.78 73.02
C TRP A 312 5.07 16.23 73.16
N GLY A 313 5.41 16.87 74.29
CA GLY A 313 6.80 17.24 74.60
C GLY A 313 7.73 16.02 74.67
N LEU A 314 7.26 14.93 75.29
CA LEU A 314 7.99 13.66 75.38
C LEU A 314 8.12 12.97 74.02
N LEU A 315 7.07 12.95 73.19
CA LEU A 315 7.11 12.40 71.83
C LEU A 315 8.13 13.15 70.95
N ASN A 316 8.17 14.47 71.05
CA ASN A 316 9.15 15.30 70.34
C ASN A 316 10.58 15.03 70.81
N TRP A 317 10.78 14.78 72.12
CA TRP A 317 12.09 14.48 72.70
C TRP A 317 12.59 13.06 72.40
N VAL A 318 11.73 12.04 72.51
CA VAL A 318 12.10 10.62 72.35
C VAL A 318 12.22 10.20 70.89
N PHE A 319 11.30 10.64 70.02
CA PHE A 319 11.27 10.20 68.63
C PHE A 319 11.80 11.24 67.65
N GLY A 320 12.18 12.44 68.12
CA GLY A 320 12.65 13.54 67.26
C GLY A 320 11.61 13.97 66.22
N ILE A 321 10.33 13.63 66.44
CA ILE A 321 9.21 13.94 65.52
C ILE A 321 8.92 15.43 65.65
N SER A 322 9.73 16.22 64.96
CA SER A 322 9.51 17.65 64.85
C SER A 322 8.32 17.91 63.92
N LEU A 323 7.64 19.04 64.12
CA LEU A 323 6.66 19.59 63.17
C LEU A 323 7.19 19.64 61.72
N ARG A 324 8.51 19.72 61.53
CA ARG A 324 9.15 19.69 60.21
C ARG A 324 9.08 18.31 59.55
N GLU A 325 9.23 17.22 60.30
CA GLU A 325 9.14 15.85 59.76
C GLU A 325 7.69 15.45 59.47
N LEU A 326 6.73 15.85 60.32
CA LEU A 326 5.29 15.72 60.03
C LEU A 326 4.91 16.49 58.77
N ARG A 327 5.42 17.72 58.59
CA ARG A 327 5.23 18.51 57.36
C ARG A 327 5.77 17.79 56.13
N LYS A 328 6.98 17.22 56.20
CA LYS A 328 7.59 16.48 55.08
C LYS A 328 6.81 15.19 54.76
N ALA A 329 6.38 14.45 55.77
CA ALA A 329 5.57 13.24 55.60
C ALA A 329 4.22 13.56 54.95
N PHE A 330 3.55 14.62 55.41
CA PHE A 330 2.29 15.08 54.84
C PHE A 330 2.47 15.63 53.42
N GLN A 331 3.57 16.33 53.13
CA GLN A 331 3.90 16.77 51.76
C GLN A 331 4.10 15.58 50.82
N LYS A 332 4.81 14.52 51.25
CA LYS A 332 4.99 13.29 50.45
C LYS A 332 3.66 12.55 50.26
N TRP A 333 2.83 12.47 51.29
CA TRP A 333 1.51 11.83 51.22
C TRP A 333 0.55 12.60 50.31
N GLY A 334 0.45 13.92 50.48
CA GLY A 334 -0.37 14.79 49.63
C GLY A 334 0.08 14.78 48.17
N HIS A 335 1.39 14.72 47.91
CA HIS A 335 1.92 14.56 46.55
C HIS A 335 1.48 13.23 45.92
N ARG A 336 1.53 12.12 46.66
CA ARG A 336 1.09 10.79 46.19
C ARG A 336 -0.41 10.74 45.91
N ILE A 337 -1.24 11.37 46.74
CA ILE A 337 -2.69 11.41 46.53
C ILE A 337 -3.05 12.28 45.33
N LEU A 338 -2.47 13.47 45.22
CA LEU A 338 -2.71 14.35 44.07
C LEU A 338 -2.26 13.70 42.76
N LEU A 339 -1.11 13.02 42.75
CA LEU A 339 -0.67 12.26 41.57
C LEU A 339 -1.66 11.14 41.21
N LYS A 340 -2.17 10.39 42.19
CA LYS A 340 -3.21 9.36 41.93
C LYS A 340 -4.50 9.97 41.37
N TRP A 341 -4.95 11.09 41.94
CA TRP A 341 -6.20 11.74 41.55
C TRP A 341 -6.13 12.31 40.13
N PHE A 342 -5.02 12.97 39.78
CA PHE A 342 -4.78 13.45 38.42
C PHE A 342 -4.56 12.30 37.43
N SER A 343 -3.94 11.18 37.83
CA SER A 343 -3.81 10.00 36.95
C SER A 343 -5.13 9.30 36.65
N THR A 344 -6.12 9.41 37.55
CA THR A 344 -7.47 8.86 37.33
C THR A 344 -8.37 9.79 36.50
N GLU A 345 -8.15 11.12 36.54
CA GLU A 345 -8.91 12.08 35.72
C GLU A 345 -8.49 12.09 34.24
N ASP A 346 -7.20 11.87 33.92
CA ASP A 346 -6.75 11.78 32.53
C ASP A 346 -7.16 10.45 31.87
N GLY A 347 -7.38 9.38 32.65
CA GLY A 347 -7.88 8.09 32.15
C GLY A 347 -9.37 8.11 31.77
N SER A 348 -10.17 8.98 32.37
CA SER A 348 -11.62 9.09 32.08
C SER A 348 -11.97 10.09 30.97
N ARG A 349 -10.96 10.73 30.36
CA ARG A 349 -11.15 11.73 29.29
C ARG A 349 -10.75 11.25 27.89
N ASN A 350 -10.17 10.04 27.79
CA ASN A 350 -9.74 9.41 26.54
C ASN A 350 -10.52 8.13 26.20
N GLU A 351 -11.72 7.93 26.79
CA GLU A 351 -12.71 6.93 26.34
C GLU A 351 -13.91 7.60 25.66
#